data_AF-A0A519YRN6-F1
#
_entry.id   AF-A0A519YRN6-F1
#
_cell.length_a   1.000
_cell.length_b   1.000
_cell.length_c   1.000
_cell.angle_alpha   90.00
_cell.angle_beta   90.00
_cell.angle_gamma   90.00
#
_symmetry.space_group_name_H-M   'P 1'
#
loop_
_entity.id
_entity.type
_entity.pdbx_description
1 polymer ?
#
loop_
_entity_poly.entity_id
_entity_poly.type
_entity_poly.pdbx_seq_one_letter_code
_entity_poly.pdbx_strand_id
1 'polypeptide(L)'
;HFKASSGELIREDPPATAVGRVSEFLTGLHLQHFRHWLLRWLYVLGGLAGATCIATGFIFFVEKRMRQHARIGSQGARVVDALAVATVTGMMLAALGILVANRLLPEAMPQRDDWERYAFWGTWVLALVHAGWRSAPVAQGLANPAWREQCWAIVVMAVTAVLLNWLTTGDHLIKTLSALYWPVAGIDLFLLLVAVVAASCARWLARRVVRSDRSAEDAGAMHV
;
A
#
# COMPACT_ATOMS: atom_id res chain seq x y z
N HIS A 1 16.04 -30.95 -26.93
CA HIS A 1 15.56 -32.02 -26.02
C HIS A 1 15.99 -33.39 -26.54
N PHE A 2 16.54 -34.25 -25.67
CA PHE A 2 17.05 -35.59 -26.00
C PHE A 2 16.34 -36.69 -25.18
N LYS A 3 16.24 -37.92 -25.71
CA LYS A 3 15.78 -39.09 -24.96
C LYS A 3 16.81 -39.46 -23.91
N ALA A 4 16.40 -39.49 -22.63
CA ALA A 4 17.28 -39.82 -21.52
C ALA A 4 17.89 -41.24 -21.61
N SER A 5 17.22 -42.17 -22.28
CA SER A 5 17.66 -43.58 -22.40
C SER A 5 18.57 -43.86 -23.60
N SER A 6 18.54 -43.04 -24.66
CA SER A 6 19.24 -43.33 -25.92
C SER A 6 20.10 -42.17 -26.44
N GLY A 7 20.02 -40.98 -25.83
CA GLY A 7 20.73 -39.79 -26.30
C GLY A 7 20.24 -39.26 -27.65
N GLU A 8 19.15 -39.82 -28.20
CA GLU A 8 18.61 -39.46 -29.50
C GLU A 8 17.85 -38.12 -29.42
N LEU A 9 18.09 -37.22 -30.38
CA LEU A 9 17.52 -35.88 -30.42
C LEU A 9 16.01 -35.97 -30.75
N ILE A 10 15.16 -35.58 -29.80
CA ILE A 10 13.69 -35.63 -29.96
C ILE A 10 13.18 -34.35 -30.62
N ARG A 11 13.78 -33.22 -30.26
CA ARG A 11 13.33 -31.90 -30.70
C ARG A 11 14.46 -30.91 -30.53
N GLU A 12 14.83 -30.25 -31.61
CA GLU A 12 15.68 -29.07 -31.58
C GLU A 12 14.76 -27.85 -31.51
N ASP A 13 14.90 -27.02 -30.49
CA ASP A 13 14.11 -25.79 -30.45
C ASP A 13 14.66 -24.86 -31.53
N PRO A 14 13.77 -24.25 -32.34
CA PRO A 14 14.20 -23.38 -33.42
C PRO A 14 15.05 -22.23 -32.87
N PRO A 15 16.05 -21.75 -33.62
CA PRO A 15 16.92 -20.66 -33.18
C PRO A 15 16.07 -19.46 -32.76
N ALA A 16 16.29 -18.97 -31.55
CA ALA A 16 15.48 -17.91 -30.97
C ALA A 16 15.49 -16.69 -31.89
N THR A 17 14.33 -16.40 -32.50
CA THR A 17 14.15 -15.23 -33.33
C THR A 17 14.38 -13.96 -32.51
N ALA A 18 14.73 -12.84 -33.14
CA ALA A 18 14.89 -11.56 -32.43
C ALA A 18 13.64 -11.20 -31.62
N VAL A 19 12.45 -11.49 -32.16
CA VAL A 19 11.16 -11.31 -31.48
C VAL A 19 11.01 -12.27 -30.30
N GLY A 20 11.40 -13.55 -30.44
CA GLY A 20 11.40 -14.53 -29.36
C GLY A 20 12.26 -14.09 -28.17
N ARG A 21 13.46 -13.57 -28.42
CA ARG A 21 14.37 -13.06 -27.37
C ARG A 21 13.81 -11.81 -26.67
N VAL A 22 13.16 -10.91 -27.41
CA VAL A 22 12.49 -9.74 -26.80
C VAL A 22 11.29 -10.19 -25.97
N SER A 23 10.48 -11.12 -26.47
CA SER A 23 9.34 -11.67 -25.73
C SER A 23 9.78 -12.38 -24.44
N GLU A 24 10.84 -13.18 -24.50
CA GLU A 24 11.41 -13.87 -23.35
C GLU A 24 12.03 -12.89 -22.34
N PHE A 25 12.66 -11.80 -22.82
CA PHE A 25 13.14 -10.70 -21.98
C PHE A 25 11.99 -9.95 -21.30
N LEU A 26 10.93 -9.59 -22.03
CA LEU A 26 9.73 -8.95 -21.48
C LEU A 26 9.00 -9.86 -20.49
N THR A 27 8.93 -11.15 -20.79
CA THR A 27 8.34 -12.17 -19.91
C THR A 27 9.18 -12.35 -18.65
N GLY A 28 10.51 -12.37 -18.78
CA GLY A 28 11.44 -12.39 -17.65
C GLY A 28 11.33 -11.15 -16.77
N LEU A 29 11.14 -9.97 -17.38
CA LEU A 29 10.83 -8.71 -16.68
C LEU A 29 9.47 -8.77 -15.96
N HIS A 30 8.45 -9.36 -16.56
CA HIS A 30 7.10 -9.44 -16.02
C HIS A 30 6.99 -10.44 -14.87
N LEU A 31 7.59 -11.63 -15.02
CA LEU A 31 7.63 -12.69 -14.01
C LEU A 31 8.76 -12.47 -12.99
N GLN A 32 9.55 -11.41 -13.14
CA GLN A 32 10.66 -11.02 -12.28
C GLN A 32 11.71 -12.15 -12.05
N HIS A 33 11.88 -13.05 -13.02
CA HIS A 33 12.72 -14.24 -12.91
C HIS A 33 14.21 -13.93 -13.12
N PHE A 34 14.77 -13.02 -12.31
CA PHE A 34 16.17 -12.62 -12.40
C PHE A 34 17.03 -13.44 -11.45
N ARG A 35 18.07 -14.10 -11.98
CA ARG A 35 19.15 -14.69 -11.16
C ARG A 35 20.09 -13.63 -10.57
N HIS A 36 20.20 -12.46 -11.21
CA HIS A 36 21.13 -11.40 -10.80
C HIS A 36 20.52 -10.50 -9.73
N TRP A 37 21.25 -10.36 -8.60
CA TRP A 37 20.82 -9.59 -7.43
C TRP A 37 20.63 -8.09 -7.73
N LEU A 38 21.52 -7.49 -8.52
CA LEU A 38 21.46 -6.05 -8.87
C LEU A 38 20.20 -5.69 -9.65
N LEU A 39 19.78 -6.53 -10.60
CA LEU A 39 18.58 -6.30 -11.41
C LEU A 39 17.31 -6.31 -10.56
N ARG A 40 17.25 -7.16 -9.52
CA ARG A 40 16.12 -7.18 -8.57
C ARG A 40 16.01 -5.85 -7.83
N TRP A 41 17.13 -5.29 -7.37
CA TRP A 41 17.13 -3.99 -6.71
C TRP A 41 16.76 -2.84 -7.63
N LEU A 42 17.26 -2.82 -8.87
CA LEU A 42 16.85 -1.81 -9.86
C LEU A 42 15.35 -1.88 -10.15
N TYR A 43 14.78 -3.09 -10.21
CA TYR A 43 13.35 -3.28 -10.41
C TYR A 43 12.53 -2.79 -9.21
N VAL A 44 12.97 -3.09 -7.98
CA VAL A 44 12.35 -2.58 -6.75
C VAL A 44 12.41 -1.05 -6.70
N LEU A 45 13.56 -0.45 -6.98
CA LEU A 45 13.73 1.00 -7.00
C LEU A 45 12.92 1.65 -8.11
N GLY A 46 12.87 1.03 -9.30
CA GLY A 46 12.04 1.47 -10.42
C GLY A 46 10.56 1.42 -10.09
N GLY A 47 10.10 0.35 -9.43
CA GLY A 47 8.75 0.21 -8.91
C GLY A 47 8.41 1.27 -7.87
N LEU A 48 9.33 1.54 -6.92
CA LEU A 48 9.15 2.57 -5.89
C LEU A 48 9.10 3.97 -6.50
N ALA A 49 9.95 4.26 -7.49
CA ALA A 49 9.94 5.51 -8.22
C ALA A 49 8.65 5.68 -9.03
N GLY A 50 8.19 4.63 -9.71
CA GLY A 50 6.91 4.59 -10.42
C GLY A 50 5.72 4.82 -9.50
N ALA A 51 5.68 4.14 -8.35
CA ALA A 51 4.66 4.33 -7.33
C ALA A 51 4.66 5.77 -6.79
N THR A 52 5.84 6.34 -6.55
CA THR A 52 5.97 7.75 -6.11
C THR A 52 5.45 8.71 -7.17
N CYS A 53 5.77 8.48 -8.44
CA CYS A 53 5.30 9.31 -9.57
C CYS A 53 3.77 9.26 -9.72
N ILE A 54 3.18 8.06 -9.65
CA ILE A 54 1.72 7.89 -9.71
C ILE A 54 1.07 8.58 -8.50
N ALA A 55 1.62 8.40 -7.31
CA ALA A 55 1.10 9.01 -6.09
C ALA A 55 1.14 10.55 -6.14
N THR A 56 2.24 11.15 -6.58
CA THR A 56 2.33 12.61 -6.71
C THR A 56 1.38 13.14 -7.78
N GLY A 57 1.27 12.49 -8.94
CA GLY A 57 0.32 12.83 -9.98
C GLY A 57 -1.13 12.79 -9.49
N PHE A 58 -1.49 11.76 -8.72
CA PHE A 58 -2.80 11.63 -8.10
C PHE A 58 -3.09 12.74 -7.08
N ILE A 59 -2.13 13.07 -6.21
CA ILE A 59 -2.27 14.16 -5.22
C ILE A 59 -2.52 15.50 -5.93
N PHE A 60 -1.73 15.83 -6.96
CA PHE A 60 -1.92 17.07 -7.71
C PHE A 60 -3.28 17.13 -8.40
N PHE A 61 -3.75 16.01 -8.96
CA PHE A 61 -5.07 15.92 -9.56
C PHE A 61 -6.18 16.18 -8.55
N VAL A 62 -6.11 15.54 -7.38
CA VAL A 62 -7.05 15.72 -6.28
C VAL A 62 -7.04 17.17 -5.79
N GLU A 63 -5.87 17.76 -5.54
CA GLU A 63 -5.75 19.13 -5.05
C GLU A 63 -6.32 20.16 -6.05
N LYS A 64 -6.03 19.98 -7.34
CA LYS A 64 -6.59 20.80 -8.41
C LYS A 64 -8.12 20.71 -8.44
N ARG A 65 -8.67 19.50 -8.30
CA ARG A 65 -10.12 19.26 -8.28
C ARG A 65 -10.78 19.81 -7.03
N MET A 66 -10.17 19.67 -5.86
CA MET A 66 -10.67 20.25 -4.62
C MET A 66 -10.75 21.78 -4.72
N ARG A 67 -9.68 22.44 -5.20
CA ARG A 67 -9.68 23.91 -5.41
C ARG A 67 -10.75 24.37 -6.40
N GLN A 68 -10.98 23.61 -7.46
CA GLN A 68 -12.01 23.92 -8.45
C GLN A 68 -13.42 23.84 -7.84
N HIS A 69 -13.72 22.82 -7.03
CA HIS A 69 -15.04 22.65 -6.41
C HIS A 69 -15.28 23.57 -5.21
N ALA A 70 -14.22 23.90 -4.46
CA ALA A 70 -14.26 24.87 -3.37
C ALA A 70 -14.62 26.28 -3.88
N ARG A 71 -14.15 26.68 -5.06
CA ARG A 71 -14.53 27.96 -5.70
C ARG A 71 -16.00 28.02 -6.12
N ILE A 72 -16.65 26.88 -6.28
CA ILE A 72 -18.06 26.76 -6.71
C ILE A 72 -18.97 26.53 -5.49
N GLY A 73 -18.41 26.35 -4.28
CA GLY A 73 -19.18 26.08 -3.05
C GLY A 73 -19.87 24.71 -3.04
N SER A 74 -19.41 23.75 -3.86
CA SER A 74 -20.09 22.47 -4.07
C SER A 74 -19.59 21.36 -3.15
N GLN A 75 -20.47 20.43 -2.80
CA GLN A 75 -20.16 19.21 -2.04
C GLN A 75 -19.14 18.29 -2.75
N GLY A 76 -18.80 18.56 -4.02
CA GLY A 76 -17.83 17.78 -4.80
C GLY A 76 -16.43 17.76 -4.19
N ALA A 77 -16.04 18.77 -3.41
CA ALA A 77 -14.78 18.75 -2.67
C ALA A 77 -14.72 17.60 -1.65
N ARG A 78 -15.86 17.22 -1.05
CA ARG A 78 -15.94 16.11 -0.09
C ARG A 78 -15.80 14.76 -0.77
N VAL A 79 -16.45 14.59 -1.93
CA VAL A 79 -16.41 13.33 -2.70
C VAL A 79 -15.00 13.09 -3.21
N VAL A 80 -14.35 14.14 -3.74
CA VAL A 80 -12.97 14.06 -4.22
C VAL A 80 -12.00 13.72 -3.08
N ASP A 81 -12.15 14.35 -1.91
CA ASP A 81 -11.29 14.05 -0.76
C ASP A 81 -11.57 12.66 -0.17
N ALA A 82 -12.84 12.24 -0.04
CA ALA A 82 -13.19 10.89 0.41
C ALA A 82 -12.63 9.81 -0.54
N LEU A 83 -12.71 10.05 -1.86
CA LEU A 83 -12.16 9.15 -2.86
C LEU A 83 -10.63 9.12 -2.77
N ALA A 84 -9.99 10.27 -2.57
CA ALA A 84 -8.54 10.34 -2.40
C ALA A 84 -8.07 9.54 -1.18
N VAL A 85 -8.75 9.68 -0.04
CA VAL A 85 -8.50 8.90 1.18
C VAL A 85 -8.67 7.40 0.91
N ALA A 86 -9.80 7.00 0.30
CA ALA A 86 -10.07 5.59 0.01
C ALA A 86 -9.07 4.97 -0.98
N THR A 87 -8.59 5.73 -1.96
CA THR A 87 -7.62 5.24 -2.94
C THR A 87 -6.20 5.17 -2.36
N VAL A 88 -5.79 6.12 -1.53
CA VAL A 88 -4.42 6.14 -0.97
C VAL A 88 -4.32 5.29 0.28
N THR A 89 -5.00 5.69 1.36
CA THR A 89 -4.92 4.99 2.65
C THR A 89 -5.82 3.76 2.69
N GLY A 90 -6.98 3.79 2.03
CA GLY A 90 -7.86 2.62 1.94
C GLY A 90 -7.25 1.45 1.17
N MET A 91 -6.50 1.70 0.10
CA MET A 91 -5.78 0.65 -0.64
C MET A 91 -4.67 0.01 0.22
N MET A 92 -3.95 0.83 1.00
CA MET A 92 -2.95 0.34 1.94
C MET A 92 -3.59 -0.53 3.05
N LEU A 93 -4.74 -0.10 3.58
CA LEU A 93 -5.50 -0.88 4.56
C LEU A 93 -5.98 -2.22 3.99
N ALA A 94 -6.46 -2.23 2.75
CA ALA A 94 -6.89 -3.45 2.07
C ALA A 94 -5.73 -4.45 1.89
N ALA A 95 -4.54 -3.95 1.50
CA ALA A 95 -3.33 -4.75 1.41
C ALA A 95 -2.86 -5.28 2.77
N LEU A 96 -2.99 -4.51 3.86
CA LEU A 96 -2.71 -5.02 5.20
C LEU A 96 -3.79 -6.02 5.66
N GLY A 97 -5.04 -5.82 5.24
CA GLY A 97 -6.17 -6.68 5.56
C GLY A 97 -5.97 -8.10 5.05
N ILE A 98 -5.47 -8.26 3.82
CA ILE A 98 -5.15 -9.60 3.29
C ILE A 98 -4.01 -10.26 4.08
N LEU A 99 -2.98 -9.51 4.48
CA LEU A 99 -1.87 -10.06 5.28
C LEU A 99 -2.33 -10.55 6.66
N VAL A 100 -3.19 -9.77 7.32
CA VAL A 100 -3.79 -10.15 8.61
C VAL A 100 -4.73 -11.34 8.44
N ALA A 101 -5.61 -11.32 7.42
CA ALA A 101 -6.52 -12.41 7.13
C ALA A 101 -5.78 -13.72 6.86
N ASN A 102 -4.71 -13.67 6.06
CA ASN A 102 -3.90 -14.85 5.71
C ASN A 102 -3.25 -15.52 6.92
N ARG A 103 -3.11 -14.79 8.04
CA ARG A 103 -2.58 -15.33 9.29
C ARG A 103 -3.65 -15.81 10.27
N LEU A 104 -4.88 -15.31 10.15
CA LEU A 104 -6.01 -15.74 10.96
C LEU A 104 -6.78 -16.91 10.34
N LEU A 105 -6.73 -17.04 9.01
CA LEU A 105 -7.40 -18.11 8.25
C LEU A 105 -6.67 -19.46 8.44
N PRO A 106 -7.37 -20.53 8.86
CA PRO A 106 -6.80 -21.87 8.96
C PRO A 106 -6.35 -22.41 7.61
N GLU A 107 -5.23 -23.14 7.57
CA GLU A 107 -4.69 -23.70 6.32
C GLU A 107 -5.62 -24.71 5.65
N ALA A 108 -6.41 -25.46 6.43
CA ALA A 108 -7.33 -26.47 5.94
C ALA A 108 -8.72 -25.91 5.52
N MET A 109 -8.87 -24.60 5.40
CA MET A 109 -10.17 -23.99 5.11
C MET A 109 -10.54 -24.11 3.62
N PRO A 110 -11.73 -24.66 3.30
CA PRO A 110 -12.25 -24.65 1.94
C PRO A 110 -12.41 -23.23 1.39
N GLN A 111 -12.10 -23.03 0.10
CA GLN A 111 -12.24 -21.74 -0.60
C GLN A 111 -11.52 -20.54 0.08
N ARG A 112 -10.35 -20.79 0.67
CA ARG A 112 -9.53 -19.75 1.29
C ARG A 112 -9.30 -18.53 0.37
N ASP A 113 -9.01 -18.75 -0.91
CA ASP A 113 -8.78 -17.68 -1.90
C ASP A 113 -9.95 -16.68 -2.03
N ASP A 114 -11.18 -17.13 -1.79
CA ASP A 114 -12.37 -16.26 -1.83
C ASP A 114 -12.45 -15.41 -0.56
N TRP A 115 -12.13 -15.99 0.59
CA TRP A 115 -12.05 -15.27 1.87
C TRP A 115 -10.96 -14.20 1.86
N GLU A 116 -9.80 -14.46 1.25
CA GLU A 116 -8.74 -13.47 1.08
C GLU A 116 -9.21 -12.29 0.22
N ARG A 117 -9.94 -12.58 -0.87
CA ARG A 117 -10.57 -11.55 -1.71
C ARG A 117 -11.61 -10.75 -0.94
N TYR A 118 -12.48 -11.40 -0.16
CA TYR A 118 -13.49 -10.70 0.64
C TYR A 118 -12.85 -9.84 1.74
N ALA A 119 -11.76 -10.29 2.36
CA ALA A 119 -11.03 -9.49 3.34
C ALA A 119 -10.47 -8.21 2.69
N PHE A 120 -9.88 -8.32 1.49
CA PHE A 120 -9.38 -7.17 0.73
C PHE A 120 -10.51 -6.19 0.40
N TRP A 121 -11.54 -6.65 -0.30
CA TRP A 121 -12.65 -5.80 -0.75
C TRP A 121 -13.46 -5.25 0.42
N GLY A 122 -13.71 -6.06 1.45
CA GLY A 122 -14.41 -5.65 2.66
C GLY A 122 -13.67 -4.56 3.41
N THR A 123 -12.35 -4.72 3.61
CA THR A 123 -11.52 -3.70 4.27
C THR A 123 -11.49 -2.40 3.45
N TRP A 124 -11.40 -2.51 2.12
CA TRP A 124 -11.41 -1.35 1.23
C TRP A 124 -12.76 -0.61 1.27
N VAL A 125 -13.88 -1.32 1.18
CA VAL A 125 -15.22 -0.72 1.26
C VAL A 125 -15.46 -0.08 2.62
N LEU A 126 -15.03 -0.71 3.71
CA LEU A 126 -15.09 -0.11 5.06
C LEU A 126 -14.27 1.18 5.13
N ALA A 127 -13.08 1.20 4.55
CA ALA A 127 -12.26 2.41 4.47
C ALA A 127 -12.94 3.50 3.61
N LEU A 128 -13.60 3.14 2.52
CA LEU A 128 -14.35 4.08 1.66
C LEU A 128 -15.56 4.66 2.39
N VAL A 129 -16.36 3.83 3.06
CA VAL A 129 -17.53 4.27 3.85
C VAL A 129 -17.07 5.17 5.00
N HIS A 130 -16.00 4.79 5.71
CA HIS A 130 -15.39 5.61 6.75
C HIS A 130 -14.93 6.96 6.22
N ALA A 131 -14.26 6.99 5.06
CA ALA A 131 -13.85 8.24 4.42
C ALA A 131 -15.06 9.11 4.06
N GLY A 132 -16.10 8.53 3.45
CA GLY A 132 -17.33 9.25 3.09
C GLY A 132 -18.05 9.87 4.29
N TRP A 133 -18.19 9.12 5.38
CA TRP A 133 -18.82 9.62 6.62
C TRP A 133 -17.98 10.69 7.33
N ARG A 134 -16.66 10.49 7.43
CA ARG A 134 -15.77 11.42 8.15
C ARG A 134 -15.37 12.65 7.32
N SER A 135 -15.66 12.67 6.02
CA SER A 135 -15.53 13.86 5.15
C SER A 135 -16.63 14.90 5.33
N ALA A 136 -17.53 14.76 6.31
CA ALA A 136 -18.55 15.79 6.63
C ALA A 136 -17.97 17.16 7.03
N PRO A 137 -16.90 17.26 7.85
CA PRO A 137 -16.28 18.55 8.23
C PRO A 137 -15.58 19.27 7.06
N VAL A 138 -15.21 18.56 6.00
CA VAL A 138 -14.62 19.14 4.78
C VAL A 138 -15.60 20.08 4.07
N ALA A 139 -16.91 19.84 4.23
CA ALA A 139 -17.97 20.74 3.76
C ALA A 139 -17.87 22.15 4.37
N GLN A 140 -17.27 22.24 5.56
CA GLN A 140 -17.14 23.46 6.36
C GLN A 140 -15.73 24.08 6.22
N GLY A 141 -14.90 23.57 5.31
CA GLY A 141 -13.53 24.04 5.09
C GLY A 141 -12.50 23.54 6.11
N LEU A 142 -12.90 22.64 7.02
CA LEU A 142 -12.01 22.06 8.03
C LEU A 142 -11.23 20.86 7.46
N ALA A 143 -10.06 20.60 8.03
CA ALA A 143 -9.22 19.46 7.65
C ALA A 143 -9.95 18.13 7.92
N ASN A 144 -9.90 17.20 6.96
CA ASN A 144 -10.57 15.92 7.10
C ASN A 144 -9.88 15.03 8.16
N PRO A 145 -10.57 14.63 9.24
CA PRO A 145 -10.00 13.72 10.24
C PRO A 145 -9.73 12.31 9.69
N ALA A 146 -10.39 11.91 8.59
CA ALA A 146 -10.28 10.57 8.01
C ALA A 146 -8.84 10.20 7.61
N TRP A 147 -8.05 11.16 7.11
CA TRP A 147 -6.65 10.92 6.77
C TRP A 147 -5.84 10.47 8.00
N ARG A 148 -6.02 11.17 9.12
CA ARG A 148 -5.30 10.85 10.37
C ARG A 148 -5.77 9.51 10.94
N GLU A 149 -7.07 9.25 10.93
CA GLU A 149 -7.67 8.02 11.45
C GLU A 149 -7.25 6.80 10.64
N GLN A 150 -7.26 6.88 9.31
CA GLN A 150 -6.79 5.79 8.47
C GLN A 150 -5.28 5.57 8.56
N CYS A 151 -4.47 6.63 8.73
CA CYS A 151 -3.04 6.46 9.01
C CYS A 151 -2.81 5.70 10.33
N TRP A 152 -3.58 5.97 11.39
CA TRP A 152 -3.50 5.19 12.63
C TRP A 152 -4.00 3.77 12.47
N ALA A 153 -5.06 3.54 11.70
CA ALA A 153 -5.52 2.20 11.36
C ALA A 153 -4.43 1.39 10.62
N ILE A 154 -3.69 2.03 9.71
CA ILE A 154 -2.54 1.42 9.03
C ILE A 154 -1.46 1.02 10.04
N VAL A 155 -1.13 1.89 11.01
CA VAL A 155 -0.17 1.57 12.08
C VAL A 155 -0.63 0.35 12.87
N VAL A 156 -1.88 0.34 13.32
CA VAL A 156 -2.43 -0.78 14.12
C VAL A 156 -2.41 -2.08 13.32
N MET A 157 -2.86 -2.04 12.06
CA MET A 157 -2.90 -3.21 11.18
C MET A 157 -1.50 -3.75 10.86
N ALA A 158 -0.53 -2.88 10.56
CA ALA A 158 0.84 -3.27 10.29
C ALA A 158 1.52 -3.89 11.52
N VAL A 159 1.33 -3.29 12.71
CA VAL A 159 1.84 -3.86 13.96
C VAL A 159 1.15 -5.18 14.27
N THR A 160 -0.16 -5.28 14.05
CA THR A 160 -0.93 -6.52 14.24
C THR A 160 -0.43 -7.62 13.32
N ALA A 161 -0.13 -7.32 12.05
CA ALA A 161 0.45 -8.27 11.12
C ALA A 161 1.81 -8.82 11.60
N VAL A 162 2.68 -7.95 12.13
CA VAL A 162 3.97 -8.36 12.71
C VAL A 162 3.76 -9.21 13.98
N LEU A 163 2.84 -8.82 14.87
CA LEU A 163 2.53 -9.57 16.08
C LEU A 163 1.91 -10.94 15.76
N LEU A 164 1.02 -11.02 14.77
CA LEU A 164 0.46 -12.28 14.30
C LEU A 164 1.52 -13.17 13.66
N ASN A 165 2.46 -12.60 12.90
CA ASN A 165 3.59 -13.36 12.36
C ASN A 165 4.42 -13.98 13.50
N TRP A 166 4.67 -13.17 14.54
CA TRP A 166 5.37 -13.61 15.74
C TRP A 166 4.60 -14.72 16.49
N LEU A 167 3.30 -14.55 16.76
CA LEU A 167 2.45 -15.50 17.49
C LEU A 167 2.24 -16.82 16.73
N THR A 168 2.07 -16.77 15.40
CA THR A 168 1.77 -17.97 14.60
C THR A 168 3.01 -18.78 14.25
N THR A 169 4.16 -18.13 14.07
CA THR A 169 5.39 -18.78 13.61
C THR A 169 6.38 -19.03 14.76
N GLY A 170 6.25 -18.33 15.89
CA GLY A 170 7.18 -18.43 17.03
C GLY A 170 8.57 -17.82 16.76
N ASP A 171 8.79 -17.27 15.57
CA ASP A 171 10.01 -16.61 15.17
C ASP A 171 9.93 -15.11 15.48
N HIS A 172 10.49 -14.74 16.62
CA HIS A 172 10.69 -13.34 16.97
C HIS A 172 11.79 -12.72 16.11
N LEU A 173 11.67 -11.44 15.77
CA LEU A 173 12.65 -10.66 14.98
C LEU A 173 14.12 -10.90 15.41
N ILE A 174 14.37 -11.06 16.72
CA ILE A 174 15.71 -11.34 17.30
C ILE A 174 16.22 -12.74 16.94
N LYS A 175 15.33 -13.74 16.91
CA LYS A 175 15.65 -15.13 16.55
C LYS A 175 15.85 -15.27 15.04
N THR A 176 15.02 -14.61 14.23
CA THR A 176 15.09 -14.64 12.75
C THR A 176 16.33 -13.92 12.21
N LEU A 177 16.75 -12.81 12.84
CA LEU A 177 18.04 -12.15 12.55
C LEU A 177 19.24 -13.01 12.96
N SER A 178 19.15 -13.74 14.07
CA SER A 178 20.22 -14.66 14.51
C SER A 178 20.33 -15.94 13.67
N ALA A 179 19.22 -16.37 13.05
CA ALA A 179 19.13 -17.60 12.25
C ALA A 179 19.24 -17.37 10.73
N LEU A 180 19.51 -16.13 10.26
CA LEU A 180 19.68 -15.80 8.84
C LEU A 180 18.45 -16.04 7.93
N TYR A 181 17.23 -16.06 8.50
CA TYR A 181 15.98 -16.19 7.73
C TYR A 181 15.51 -14.84 7.17
N TRP A 182 16.24 -14.34 6.18
CA TRP A 182 16.03 -13.03 5.53
C TRP A 182 14.64 -12.74 4.94
N PRO A 183 13.89 -13.72 4.36
CA PRO A 183 12.59 -13.42 3.74
C PRO A 183 11.53 -12.95 4.74
N VAL A 184 11.48 -13.56 5.92
CA VAL A 184 10.50 -13.22 6.97
C VAL A 184 10.88 -11.90 7.64
N ALA A 185 12.17 -11.74 7.99
CA ALA A 185 12.68 -10.49 8.58
C ALA A 185 12.50 -9.28 7.65
N GLY A 186 12.61 -9.47 6.34
CA GLY A 186 12.42 -8.42 5.34
C GLY A 186 10.97 -7.88 5.30
N ILE A 187 9.97 -8.77 5.37
CA ILE A 187 8.56 -8.36 5.41
C ILE A 187 8.24 -7.65 6.72
N ASP A 188 8.68 -8.18 7.87
CA ASP A 188 8.43 -7.54 9.16
C ASP A 188 9.07 -6.15 9.23
N LEU A 189 10.31 -5.99 8.75
CA LEU A 189 10.98 -4.70 8.69
C LEU A 189 10.25 -3.72 7.76
N PHE A 190 9.75 -4.19 6.61
CA PHE A 190 8.97 -3.36 5.70
C PHE A 190 7.64 -2.92 6.33
N LEU A 191 6.93 -3.81 7.02
CA LEU A 191 5.69 -3.48 7.74
C LEU A 191 5.94 -2.46 8.85
N LEU A 192 7.04 -2.61 9.60
CA LEU A 192 7.45 -1.64 10.62
C LEU A 192 7.81 -0.29 10.00
N LEU A 193 8.51 -0.27 8.86
CA LEU A 193 8.79 0.96 8.11
C LEU A 193 7.50 1.65 7.68
N VAL A 194 6.53 0.90 7.14
CA VAL A 194 5.20 1.42 6.77
C VAL A 194 4.49 2.01 7.99
N ALA A 195 4.54 1.33 9.15
CA ALA A 195 3.97 1.84 10.40
C ALA A 195 4.64 3.15 10.85
N VAL A 196 5.97 3.26 10.77
CA VAL A 196 6.71 4.48 11.13
C VAL A 196 6.35 5.64 10.20
N VAL A 197 6.29 5.38 8.89
CA VAL A 197 5.89 6.40 7.90
C VAL A 197 4.45 6.84 8.14
N ALA A 198 3.51 5.90 8.33
CA ALA A 198 2.11 6.20 8.59
C ALA A 198 1.91 7.00 9.90
N ALA A 199 2.62 6.64 10.97
CA ALA A 199 2.61 7.38 12.23
C ALA A 199 3.18 8.81 12.07
N SER A 200 4.24 8.95 11.27
CA SER A 200 4.85 10.24 10.97
C SER A 200 3.89 11.13 10.18
N CYS A 201 3.22 10.58 9.17
CA CYS A 201 2.15 11.26 8.44
C CYS A 201 1.01 11.70 9.39
N ALA A 202 0.50 10.79 10.23
CA ALA A 202 -0.58 11.11 11.18
C ALA A 202 -0.20 12.26 12.13
N ARG A 203 1.03 12.26 12.65
CA ARG A 203 1.55 13.32 13.52
C ARG A 203 1.72 14.64 12.78
N TRP A 204 2.22 14.60 11.55
CA TRP A 204 2.37 15.79 10.72
C TRP A 204 1.02 16.42 10.37
N LEU A 205 0.02 15.61 10.01
CA LEU A 205 -1.35 16.08 9.80
C LEU A 205 -1.92 16.72 11.08
N ALA A 206 -1.74 16.09 12.24
CA ALA A 206 -2.20 16.67 13.51
C ALA A 206 -1.56 18.03 13.82
N ARG A 207 -0.25 18.18 13.58
CA ARG A 207 0.46 19.46 13.76
C ARG A 207 -0.03 20.55 12.81
N ARG A 208 -0.44 20.20 11.59
CA ARG A 208 -0.99 21.15 10.61
C ARG A 208 -2.33 21.72 11.04
N VAL A 209 -3.21 20.89 11.60
CA VAL A 209 -4.51 21.34 12.14
C VAL A 209 -4.29 22.35 13.26
N VAL A 210 -3.48 22.00 14.27
CA VAL A 210 -3.17 22.90 15.40
C VAL A 210 -2.56 24.24 14.94
N ARG A 211 -1.69 24.21 13.92
CA ARG A 211 -1.10 25.44 13.37
C ARG A 211 -2.12 26.31 12.63
N SER A 212 -3.09 25.69 11.96
CA SER A 212 -4.18 26.40 11.28
C SER A 212 -5.09 27.09 12.28
N ASP A 213 -5.49 26.38 13.35
CA ASP A 213 -6.35 26.92 14.40
C ASP A 213 -5.70 28.13 15.08
N ARG A 214 -4.42 28.01 15.46
CA ARG A 214 -3.68 29.11 16.09
C ARG A 214 -3.53 30.34 15.18
N SER A 215 -3.32 30.13 13.87
CA SER A 215 -3.25 31.24 12.91
C SER A 215 -4.60 31.95 12.74
N ALA A 216 -5.72 31.24 12.89
CA ALA A 216 -7.06 31.83 12.84
C ALA A 216 -7.38 32.61 14.11
N GLU A 217 -6.99 32.10 15.28
CA GLU A 217 -7.09 32.80 16.57
C GLU A 217 -6.25 34.10 16.57
N ASP A 218 -4.99 34.03 16.14
CA ASP A 218 -4.08 35.19 16.07
C ASP A 218 -4.65 36.28 15.11
N ALA A 219 -5.22 35.88 13.97
CA ALA A 219 -5.85 36.81 13.03
C ALA A 219 -7.15 37.43 13.60
N GLY A 220 -7.96 36.65 14.31
CA GLY A 220 -9.17 37.15 14.98
C GLY A 220 -8.86 38.13 16.11
N ALA A 221 -7.80 37.87 16.89
CA ALA A 221 -7.36 38.74 17.98
C ALA A 221 -6.80 40.10 17.49
N MET A 222 -6.34 40.19 16.25
CA MET A 222 -5.83 41.44 15.65
C MET A 222 -6.92 42.35 15.08
N HIS A 223 -8.15 41.85 14.95
CA HIS A 223 -9.32 42.57 14.44
C HIS A 223 -10.29 43.04 15.54
N VAL A 224 -9.97 42.79 16.82
CA VAL A 224 -10.70 43.26 18.01
C VAL A 224 -9.89 44.35 18.70
#